data_AF-A0A396HGW8-F1
#
_entry.id   AF-A0A396HGW8-F1
#
_cell.length_a   1.000
_cell.length_b   1.000
_cell.length_c   1.000
_cell.angle_alpha   90.00
_cell.angle_beta   90.00
_cell.angle_gamma   90.00
#
_symmetry.space_group_name_H-M   'P 1'
#
loop_
_entity.id
_entity.type
_entity.pdbx_description
1 polymer ?
#
loop_
_entity_poly.entity_id
_entity_poly.type
_entity_poly.pdbx_seq_one_letter_code
_entity_poly.pdbx_strand_id
1 'polypeptide(L)'
;MKQLHALAGGPDWFGRGSRVIITTRDKHLLRSHGIESTHEVKGLYGTEALELLRWMAFKNNKVPSSYEDVLNRAVSYASGLPLVLEIVGSNLFGKTIEEWKGTLDGYEKIPNKKIHEILKVSYDALEEEQQSVFLDIACCFKGCEWEEFEDILRAHYGHCITHHLGVLAEKSLVKISSTSYHSGSIYDVRLHDLIEDMGKEVVRQESPKEPGERSRLWCQDDIVNVLKENTKFQNMKVLTLDKCEYLTHIPDVSGLQNLEKFSFAYCRKLITIHNSIGHLNKLERLSAYGCSKLERFPPLGLASLNELDLSFCESLKNFPKLLCKMTNIKEIGISYTSIGELPSSFQNLNELDELSVVECGMMRFPKQNDQMYSIVFSNLRKLSLSDCNLSDECLPIFLKWCVNIG
;
A
#
# COMPACT_ATOMS: atom_id res chain seq x y z
N MET A 1 -18.53 3.75 21.84
CA MET A 1 -19.91 4.26 21.96
C MET A 1 -20.51 4.12 23.36
N LYS A 2 -20.63 2.92 23.95
CA LYS A 2 -21.34 2.73 25.23
C LYS A 2 -20.81 3.56 26.42
N GLN A 3 -19.49 3.74 26.51
CA GLN A 3 -18.88 4.44 27.64
C GLN A 3 -19.16 5.95 27.64
N LEU A 4 -19.09 6.63 26.49
CA LEU A 4 -19.32 8.07 26.43
C LEU A 4 -20.79 8.39 26.70
N HIS A 5 -21.72 7.62 26.11
CA HIS A 5 -23.15 7.77 26.39
C HIS A 5 -23.49 7.51 27.87
N ALA A 6 -22.79 6.58 28.53
CA ALA A 6 -22.99 6.29 29.96
C ALA A 6 -22.43 7.40 30.88
N LEU A 7 -21.42 8.15 30.45
CA LEU A 7 -20.76 9.19 31.25
C LEU A 7 -21.29 10.61 30.97
N ALA A 8 -21.66 10.88 29.72
CA ALA A 8 -22.08 12.19 29.23
C ALA A 8 -23.06 12.01 28.05
N GLY A 9 -24.24 11.47 28.35
CA GLY A 9 -25.26 11.12 27.35
C GLY A 9 -25.90 12.32 26.64
N GLY A 10 -25.99 13.47 27.30
CA GLY A 10 -26.50 14.72 26.73
C GLY A 10 -26.05 15.96 27.52
N PRO A 11 -26.08 17.17 26.91
CA PRO A 11 -25.71 18.42 27.59
C PRO A 11 -26.62 18.75 28.78
N ASP A 12 -27.86 18.27 28.75
CA ASP A 12 -28.90 18.41 29.77
C ASP A 12 -28.59 17.67 31.07
N TRP A 13 -27.63 16.73 31.05
CA TRP A 13 -27.18 16.02 32.26
C TRP A 13 -26.33 16.89 33.17
N PHE A 14 -25.88 18.06 32.71
CA PHE A 14 -24.95 18.93 33.43
C PHE A 14 -25.58 20.29 33.72
N GLY A 15 -25.27 20.84 34.92
CA GLY A 15 -25.75 22.17 35.31
C GLY A 15 -25.13 23.29 34.48
N ARG A 16 -25.78 24.46 34.47
CA ARG A 16 -25.29 25.66 33.74
C ARG A 16 -23.88 26.03 34.18
N GLY A 17 -22.98 26.22 33.22
CA GLY A 17 -21.57 26.57 33.45
C GLY A 17 -20.61 25.37 33.54
N SER A 18 -21.13 24.14 33.51
CA SER A 18 -20.31 22.93 33.45
C SER A 18 -19.47 22.87 32.17
N ARG A 19 -18.27 22.29 32.27
CA ARG A 19 -17.39 22.02 31.12
C ARG A 19 -16.99 20.55 31.14
N VAL A 20 -17.22 19.85 30.04
CA VAL A 20 -16.81 18.46 29.85
C VAL A 20 -15.71 18.44 28.80
N ILE A 21 -14.57 17.81 29.12
CA ILE A 21 -13.46 17.64 28.19
C ILE A 21 -13.40 16.16 27.81
N ILE A 22 -13.54 15.87 26.52
CA ILE A 22 -13.46 14.52 25.98
C ILE A 22 -12.16 14.41 25.19
N THR A 23 -11.33 13.43 25.51
CA THR A 23 -10.12 13.11 24.74
C THR A 23 -10.32 11.77 24.02
N THR A 24 -9.97 11.72 22.74
CA THR A 24 -10.12 10.51 21.91
C THR A 24 -9.16 10.57 20.74
N ARG A 25 -8.82 9.39 20.20
CA ARG A 25 -8.11 9.23 18.91
C ARG A 25 -9.06 9.06 17.73
N ASP A 26 -10.37 8.94 18.02
CA ASP A 26 -11.43 8.70 17.04
C ASP A 26 -12.25 9.99 16.81
N LYS A 27 -12.07 10.62 15.65
CA LYS A 27 -12.79 11.85 15.25
C LYS A 27 -14.28 11.59 14.96
N HIS A 28 -14.63 10.38 14.50
CA HIS A 28 -16.02 10.00 14.24
C HIS A 28 -16.83 9.91 15.54
N LEU A 29 -16.20 9.48 16.65
CA LEU A 29 -16.83 9.49 17.97
C LEU A 29 -17.32 10.89 18.37
N LEU A 30 -16.53 11.93 18.10
CA LEU A 30 -16.89 13.32 18.43
C LEU A 30 -18.07 13.82 17.58
N ARG A 31 -18.02 13.56 16.27
CA ARG A 31 -19.10 13.95 15.33
C ARG A 31 -20.42 13.25 15.64
N SER A 32 -20.38 11.95 15.90
CA SER A 32 -21.56 11.15 16.23
C SER A 32 -22.24 11.58 17.54
N HIS A 33 -21.53 12.27 18.44
CA HIS A 33 -22.09 12.85 19.66
C HIS A 33 -22.41 14.36 19.51
N GLY A 34 -22.37 14.90 18.30
CA GLY A 34 -22.70 16.31 18.04
C GLY A 34 -21.72 17.30 18.64
N ILE A 35 -20.47 16.92 18.87
CA ILE A 35 -19.45 17.81 19.42
C ILE A 35 -18.93 18.75 18.32
N GLU A 36 -19.28 20.04 18.42
CA GLU A 36 -18.92 21.06 17.42
C GLU A 36 -17.54 21.70 17.66
N SER A 37 -17.09 21.78 18.92
CA SER A 37 -15.81 22.38 19.29
C SER A 37 -14.76 21.30 19.54
N THR A 38 -13.82 21.16 18.61
CA THR A 38 -12.73 20.18 18.70
C THR A 38 -11.36 20.86 18.66
N HIS A 39 -10.40 20.34 19.42
CA HIS A 39 -9.01 20.81 19.41
C HIS A 39 -8.07 19.64 19.07
N GLU A 40 -7.34 19.75 17.95
CA GLU A 40 -6.30 18.79 17.58
C GLU A 40 -5.00 19.15 18.32
N VAL A 41 -4.55 18.24 19.19
CA VAL A 41 -3.32 18.41 19.97
C VAL A 41 -2.12 18.30 19.03
N LYS A 42 -1.25 19.31 19.05
CA LYS A 42 -0.01 19.32 18.25
C LYS A 42 1.10 18.51 18.93
N GLY A 43 2.00 17.96 18.12
CA GLY A 43 3.22 17.30 18.60
C GLY A 43 4.17 18.27 19.31
N LEU A 44 5.04 17.72 20.15
CA LEU A 44 6.04 18.45 20.92
C LEU A 44 7.40 18.42 20.19
N TYR A 45 7.90 19.57 19.75
CA TYR A 45 9.11 19.65 18.91
C TYR A 45 10.16 20.58 19.53
N GLY A 46 11.36 20.57 18.95
CA GLY A 46 12.41 21.54 19.25
C GLY A 46 12.82 21.56 20.72
N THR A 47 12.83 22.75 21.31
CA THR A 47 13.32 23.02 22.66
C THR A 47 12.52 22.29 23.73
N GLU A 48 11.20 22.28 23.63
CA GLU A 48 10.32 21.69 24.63
C GLU A 48 10.44 20.17 24.66
N ALA A 49 10.64 19.54 23.50
CA ALA A 49 10.91 18.11 23.39
C ALA A 49 12.24 17.73 24.03
N LEU A 50 13.28 18.52 23.79
CA LEU A 50 14.61 18.34 24.40
C LEU A 50 14.55 18.53 25.92
N GLU A 51 13.84 19.55 26.40
CA GLU A 51 13.66 19.78 27.84
C GLU A 51 12.98 18.60 28.53
N LEU A 52 11.88 18.09 27.95
CA LEU A 52 11.21 16.90 28.47
C LEU A 52 12.14 15.70 28.49
N LEU A 53 12.86 15.43 27.40
CA LEU A 53 13.77 14.28 27.31
C LEU A 53 14.93 14.40 28.31
N ARG A 54 15.55 15.59 28.44
CA ARG A 54 16.61 15.86 29.41
C ARG A 54 16.12 15.62 30.83
N TRP A 55 14.92 16.09 31.15
CA TRP A 55 14.30 15.84 32.45
C TRP A 55 14.07 14.35 32.71
N MET A 56 13.58 13.61 31.71
CA MET A 56 13.31 12.18 31.88
C MET A 56 14.59 11.34 32.01
N ALA A 57 15.62 11.67 31.24
CA ALA A 57 16.88 10.91 31.18
C ALA A 57 17.93 11.31 32.22
N PHE A 58 17.90 12.54 32.74
CA PHE A 58 18.90 13.05 33.69
C PHE A 58 18.31 13.63 34.98
N LYS A 59 16.99 13.83 35.07
CA LYS A 59 16.33 14.59 36.16
C LYS A 59 16.88 16.00 36.32
N ASN A 60 17.48 16.55 35.26
CA ASN A 60 18.14 17.85 35.23
C ASN A 60 18.11 18.40 33.79
N ASN A 61 17.98 19.71 33.65
CA ASN A 61 18.00 20.39 32.36
C ASN A 61 19.43 20.71 31.88
N LYS A 62 20.44 20.65 32.75
CA LYS A 62 21.85 20.84 32.38
C LYS A 62 22.51 19.50 32.14
N VAL A 63 22.65 19.15 30.86
CA VAL A 63 23.29 17.90 30.39
C VAL A 63 24.61 18.23 29.69
N PRO A 64 25.67 17.41 29.82
CA PRO A 64 26.90 17.61 29.08
C PRO A 64 26.67 17.69 27.57
N SER A 65 27.36 18.61 26.90
CA SER A 65 27.23 18.83 25.45
C SER A 65 27.55 17.58 24.61
N SER A 66 28.30 16.62 25.16
CA SER A 66 28.59 15.34 24.52
C SER A 66 27.36 14.47 24.25
N TYR A 67 26.23 14.71 24.93
CA TYR A 67 24.97 13.98 24.72
C TYR A 67 24.05 14.63 23.69
N GLU A 68 24.39 15.81 23.15
CA GLU A 68 23.49 16.59 22.30
C GLU A 68 23.06 15.81 21.04
N ASP A 69 23.99 15.11 20.39
CA ASP A 69 23.70 14.29 19.21
C ASP A 69 22.71 13.16 19.50
N VAL A 70 22.92 12.43 20.62
CA VAL A 70 22.04 11.32 21.00
C VAL A 70 20.69 11.77 21.55
N LEU A 71 20.63 12.96 22.16
CA LEU A 71 19.38 13.62 22.54
C LEU A 71 18.56 14.00 21.31
N ASN A 72 19.19 14.65 20.32
CA ASN A 72 18.52 15.03 19.08
C ASN A 72 18.03 13.80 18.31
N ARG A 73 18.83 12.72 18.26
CA ARG A 73 18.40 11.44 17.68
C ARG A 73 17.17 10.86 18.39
N ALA A 74 17.16 10.86 19.73
CA ALA A 74 16.01 10.36 20.50
C ALA A 74 14.75 11.24 20.35
N VAL A 75 14.91 12.57 20.24
CA VAL A 75 13.80 13.48 19.93
C VAL A 75 13.26 13.24 18.52
N SER A 76 14.16 13.06 17.55
CA SER A 76 13.80 12.71 16.18
C SER A 76 13.04 11.39 16.13
N TYR A 77 13.49 10.36 16.86
CA TYR A 77 12.80 9.07 16.96
C TYR A 77 11.40 9.20 17.55
N ALA A 78 11.21 10.07 18.55
CA ALA A 78 9.89 10.27 19.15
C ALA A 78 8.89 10.96 18.21
N SER A 79 9.36 11.57 17.12
CA SER A 79 8.57 12.28 16.09
C SER A 79 7.47 13.18 16.67
N GLY A 80 7.74 13.82 17.81
CA GLY A 80 6.81 14.74 18.45
C GLY A 80 5.77 14.14 19.40
N LEU A 81 5.85 12.83 19.70
CA LEU A 81 4.98 12.17 20.69
C LEU A 81 5.57 12.27 22.11
N PRO A 82 4.98 13.05 23.04
CA PRO A 82 5.54 13.24 24.38
C PRO A 82 5.68 11.94 25.18
N LEU A 83 4.70 11.04 25.05
CA LEU A 83 4.72 9.74 25.72
C LEU A 83 5.90 8.87 25.27
N VAL A 84 6.33 9.01 24.03
CA VAL A 84 7.51 8.30 23.51
C VAL A 84 8.78 8.89 24.12
N LEU A 85 8.89 10.22 24.21
CA LEU A 85 10.00 10.89 24.90
C LEU A 85 10.11 10.42 26.36
N GLU A 86 8.98 10.25 27.06
CA GLU A 86 8.97 9.72 28.43
C GLU A 86 9.49 8.30 28.52
N ILE A 87 9.04 7.39 27.63
CA ILE A 87 9.46 5.99 27.62
C ILE A 87 10.94 5.87 27.26
N VAL A 88 11.36 6.56 26.20
CA VAL A 88 12.74 6.59 25.71
C VAL A 88 13.64 7.18 26.80
N GLY A 89 13.33 8.37 27.30
CA GLY A 89 14.10 9.03 28.35
C GLY A 89 14.22 8.20 29.62
N SER A 90 13.14 7.56 30.06
CA SER A 90 13.18 6.66 31.23
C SER A 90 14.08 5.44 31.01
N ASN A 91 14.08 4.84 29.80
CA ASN A 91 14.96 3.71 29.49
C ASN A 91 16.44 4.12 29.34
N LEU A 92 16.69 5.39 29.01
CA LEU A 92 18.03 5.95 28.83
C LEU A 92 18.64 6.50 30.11
N PHE A 93 17.86 6.59 31.20
CA PHE A 93 18.30 7.10 32.48
C PHE A 93 19.52 6.33 33.03
N GLY A 94 20.58 7.05 33.34
CA GLY A 94 21.81 6.50 33.94
C GLY A 94 22.74 5.74 32.99
N LYS A 95 22.45 5.70 31.68
CA LYS A 95 23.26 5.01 30.67
C LYS A 95 24.32 5.91 30.02
N THR A 96 25.38 5.32 29.49
CA THR A 96 26.43 6.02 28.72
C THR A 96 25.99 6.34 27.29
N ILE A 97 26.74 7.20 26.58
CA ILE A 97 26.46 7.57 25.19
C ILE A 97 26.43 6.34 24.27
N GLU A 98 27.33 5.38 24.48
CA GLU A 98 27.42 4.14 23.70
C GLU A 98 26.18 3.27 23.93
N GLU A 99 25.73 3.17 25.17
CA GLU A 99 24.50 2.44 25.53
C GLU A 99 23.24 3.13 24.98
N TRP A 100 23.22 4.47 24.92
CA TRP A 100 22.17 5.22 24.25
C TRP A 100 22.11 4.90 22.76
N LYS A 101 23.25 4.96 22.07
CA LYS A 101 23.35 4.61 20.66
C LYS A 101 22.85 3.19 20.42
N GLY A 102 23.32 2.21 21.18
CA GLY A 102 22.86 0.83 21.05
C GLY A 102 21.37 0.64 21.36
N THR A 103 20.82 1.39 22.32
CA THR A 103 19.37 1.34 22.62
C THR A 103 18.54 1.92 21.47
N LEU A 104 18.95 3.06 20.91
CA LEU A 104 18.27 3.71 19.78
C LEU A 104 18.41 2.88 18.49
N ASP A 105 19.59 2.31 18.23
CA ASP A 105 19.81 1.35 17.12
C ASP A 105 18.86 0.15 17.24
N GLY A 106 18.58 -0.29 18.48
CA GLY A 106 17.61 -1.35 18.77
C GLY A 106 16.19 -0.92 18.43
N TYR A 107 15.79 0.28 18.84
CA TYR A 107 14.44 0.82 18.60
C TYR A 107 14.12 1.05 17.13
N GLU A 108 15.10 1.47 16.33
CA GLU A 108 14.96 1.66 14.88
C GLU A 108 14.81 0.33 14.14
N LYS A 109 15.27 -0.78 14.72
CA LYS A 109 15.10 -2.14 14.16
C LYS A 109 13.81 -2.79 14.61
N ILE A 110 13.52 -2.72 15.91
CA ILE A 110 12.35 -3.31 16.56
C ILE A 110 11.82 -2.29 17.55
N PRO A 111 10.61 -1.74 17.31
CA PRO A 111 10.03 -0.75 18.20
C PRO A 111 9.93 -1.26 19.64
N ASN A 112 10.11 -0.34 20.61
CA ASN A 112 9.92 -0.69 22.01
C ASN A 112 8.50 -1.26 22.23
N LYS A 113 8.40 -2.42 22.90
CA LYS A 113 7.13 -3.12 23.13
C LYS A 113 6.02 -2.22 23.71
N LYS A 114 6.36 -1.36 24.67
CA LYS A 114 5.38 -0.45 25.31
C LYS A 114 4.88 0.60 24.32
N ILE A 115 5.78 1.17 23.50
CA ILE A 115 5.40 2.13 22.45
C ILE A 115 4.49 1.43 21.43
N HIS A 116 4.89 0.24 20.97
CA HIS A 116 4.12 -0.56 20.03
C HIS A 116 2.70 -0.85 20.55
N GLU A 117 2.54 -1.37 21.77
CA GLU A 117 1.23 -1.65 22.38
C GLU A 117 0.34 -0.40 22.45
N ILE A 118 0.90 0.76 22.80
CA ILE A 118 0.15 2.02 22.89
C ILE A 118 -0.34 2.48 21.51
N LEU A 119 0.49 2.35 20.47
CA LEU A 119 0.14 2.78 19.12
C LEU A 119 -0.83 1.78 18.45
N LYS A 120 -0.69 0.49 18.74
CA LYS A 120 -1.49 -0.60 18.16
C LYS A 120 -2.98 -0.54 18.56
N VAL A 121 -3.34 0.13 19.65
CA VAL A 121 -4.75 0.25 20.10
C VAL A 121 -5.71 0.72 19.00
N SER A 122 -5.32 1.70 18.18
CA SER A 122 -6.18 2.18 17.09
C SER A 122 -6.28 1.17 15.93
N TYR A 123 -5.23 0.38 15.70
CA TYR A 123 -5.17 -0.66 14.69
C TYR A 123 -6.01 -1.90 15.09
N ASP A 124 -5.95 -2.31 16.36
CA ASP A 124 -6.75 -3.44 16.87
C ASP A 124 -8.27 -3.16 16.85
N ALA A 125 -8.66 -1.90 16.70
CA ALA A 125 -10.05 -1.47 16.57
C ALA A 125 -10.53 -1.33 15.11
N LEU A 126 -9.72 -1.71 14.12
CA LEU A 126 -10.08 -1.75 12.70
C LEU A 126 -10.73 -3.09 12.33
N GLU A 127 -11.52 -3.08 11.25
CA GLU A 127 -11.98 -4.30 10.59
C GLU A 127 -10.86 -4.93 9.75
N GLU A 128 -10.98 -6.22 9.42
CA GLU A 128 -9.92 -7.02 8.78
C GLU A 128 -9.40 -6.43 7.46
N GLU A 129 -10.29 -5.94 6.59
CA GLU A 129 -9.89 -5.30 5.32
C GLU A 129 -9.20 -3.95 5.56
N GLN A 130 -9.67 -3.16 6.53
CA GLN A 130 -9.05 -1.89 6.91
C GLN A 130 -7.66 -2.10 7.52
N GLN A 131 -7.48 -3.17 8.29
CA GLN A 131 -6.17 -3.58 8.78
C GLN A 131 -5.23 -3.91 7.62
N SER A 132 -5.71 -4.65 6.62
CA SER A 132 -4.92 -4.96 5.42
C SER A 132 -4.52 -3.70 4.66
N VAL A 133 -5.45 -2.76 4.44
CA VAL A 133 -5.15 -1.46 3.82
C VAL A 133 -4.08 -0.73 4.63
N PHE A 134 -4.24 -0.61 5.95
CA PHE A 134 -3.25 0.06 6.79
C PHE A 134 -1.85 -0.57 6.69
N LEU A 135 -1.76 -1.89 6.71
CA LEU A 135 -0.48 -2.61 6.60
C LEU A 135 0.16 -2.42 5.23
N ASP A 136 -0.63 -2.40 4.16
CA ASP A 136 -0.13 -2.11 2.81
C ASP A 136 0.43 -0.68 2.73
N ILE A 137 -0.26 0.31 3.31
CA ILE A 137 0.29 1.68 3.41
C ILE A 137 1.57 1.66 4.26
N ALA A 138 1.58 1.07 5.45
CA ALA A 138 2.74 1.08 6.33
C ALA A 138 3.98 0.37 5.75
N CYS A 139 3.79 -0.73 5.03
CA CYS A 139 4.89 -1.52 4.47
C CYS A 139 5.34 -1.04 3.09
N CYS A 140 4.45 -0.46 2.27
CA CYS A 140 4.73 -0.22 0.85
C CYS A 140 4.74 1.27 0.45
N PHE A 141 4.29 2.19 1.32
CA PHE A 141 4.15 3.61 0.96
C PHE A 141 5.45 4.44 1.04
N LYS A 142 6.44 4.07 1.86
CA LYS A 142 7.58 4.98 2.11
C LYS A 142 8.46 5.15 0.85
N GLY A 143 8.73 6.40 0.47
CA GLY A 143 9.61 6.77 -0.66
C GLY A 143 8.88 7.01 -1.99
N CYS A 144 7.63 7.45 -1.91
CA CYS A 144 6.65 7.26 -2.97
C CYS A 144 5.70 8.46 -3.06
N GLU A 145 5.43 8.95 -4.27
CA GLU A 145 4.38 9.96 -4.50
C GLU A 145 3.00 9.32 -4.28
N TRP A 146 2.08 10.08 -3.67
CA TRP A 146 0.75 9.58 -3.31
C TRP A 146 -0.07 9.13 -4.52
N GLU A 147 -0.02 9.87 -5.63
CA GLU A 147 -0.78 9.55 -6.85
C GLU A 147 -0.47 8.12 -7.32
N GLU A 148 0.81 7.79 -7.39
CA GLU A 148 1.29 6.46 -7.78
C GLU A 148 0.82 5.35 -6.82
N PHE A 149 0.72 5.67 -5.53
CA PHE A 149 0.28 4.71 -4.52
C PHE A 149 -1.23 4.54 -4.46
N GLU A 150 -1.96 5.61 -4.72
CA GLU A 150 -3.41 5.59 -4.80
C GLU A 150 -3.88 4.65 -5.92
N ASP A 151 -3.20 4.66 -7.07
CA ASP A 151 -3.47 3.72 -8.17
C ASP A 151 -3.26 2.26 -7.72
N ILE A 152 -2.18 1.95 -7.00
CA ILE A 152 -1.91 0.60 -6.45
C ILE A 152 -3.01 0.19 -5.46
N LEU A 153 -3.41 1.09 -4.56
CA LEU A 153 -4.47 0.80 -3.60
C LEU A 153 -5.85 0.65 -4.28
N ARG A 154 -6.13 1.44 -5.32
CA ARG A 154 -7.35 1.33 -6.13
C ARG A 154 -7.40 0.02 -6.89
N ALA A 155 -6.29 -0.40 -7.48
CA ALA A 155 -6.12 -1.74 -8.02
C ALA A 155 -6.47 -2.79 -6.94
N HIS A 156 -5.77 -2.77 -5.80
CA HIS A 156 -5.88 -3.80 -4.75
C HIS A 156 -7.22 -3.87 -3.99
N TYR A 157 -7.92 -2.74 -3.82
CA TYR A 157 -9.11 -2.62 -2.96
C TYR A 157 -10.34 -2.07 -3.69
N GLY A 158 -10.22 -1.76 -4.99
CA GLY A 158 -11.30 -1.19 -5.79
C GLY A 158 -11.77 0.17 -5.28
N HIS A 159 -13.03 0.49 -5.57
CA HIS A 159 -13.64 1.78 -5.17
C HIS A 159 -13.79 1.97 -3.64
N CYS A 160 -13.73 0.89 -2.86
CA CYS A 160 -13.84 0.92 -1.40
C CYS A 160 -12.64 1.61 -0.72
N ILE A 161 -11.52 1.79 -1.43
CA ILE A 161 -10.32 2.40 -0.84
C ILE A 161 -10.57 3.77 -0.21
N THR A 162 -11.43 4.59 -0.84
CA THR A 162 -11.77 5.92 -0.34
C THR A 162 -12.45 5.87 1.03
N HIS A 163 -13.32 4.88 1.25
CA HIS A 163 -13.95 4.62 2.53
C HIS A 163 -12.93 4.15 3.57
N HIS A 164 -12.07 3.18 3.23
CA HIS A 164 -11.06 2.67 4.14
C HIS A 164 -10.08 3.76 4.59
N LEU A 165 -9.59 4.60 3.67
CA LEU A 165 -8.73 5.74 3.99
C LEU A 165 -9.43 6.74 4.93
N GLY A 166 -10.72 7.01 4.71
CA GLY A 166 -11.53 7.81 5.61
C GLY A 166 -11.54 7.26 7.04
N VAL A 167 -11.78 5.95 7.20
CA VAL A 167 -11.78 5.29 8.53
C VAL A 167 -10.40 5.35 9.20
N LEU A 168 -9.31 5.14 8.44
CA LEU A 168 -7.95 5.26 8.97
C LEU A 168 -7.65 6.68 9.46
N ALA A 169 -8.13 7.71 8.74
CA ALA A 169 -7.99 9.10 9.13
C ALA A 169 -8.82 9.44 10.37
N GLU A 170 -10.03 8.90 10.46
CA GLU A 170 -10.91 9.07 11.62
C GLU A 170 -10.29 8.46 12.89
N LYS A 171 -9.60 7.32 12.76
CA LYS A 171 -8.87 6.64 13.86
C LYS A 171 -7.47 7.20 14.12
N SER A 172 -7.12 8.32 13.46
CA SER A 172 -5.83 9.00 13.58
C SER A 172 -4.61 8.13 13.25
N LEU A 173 -4.78 7.12 12.39
CA LEU A 173 -3.69 6.28 11.89
C LEU A 173 -2.99 6.90 10.68
N VAL A 174 -3.71 7.70 9.92
CA VAL A 174 -3.16 8.46 8.79
C VAL A 174 -3.65 9.91 8.83
N LYS A 175 -2.88 10.81 8.22
CA LYS A 175 -3.27 12.20 8.01
C LYS A 175 -3.53 12.42 6.53
N ILE A 176 -4.75 12.83 6.19
CA ILE A 176 -5.14 13.15 4.82
C ILE A 176 -5.17 14.67 4.68
N SER A 177 -4.36 15.22 3.77
CA SER A 177 -4.40 16.62 3.35
C SER A 177 -4.96 16.73 1.94
N SER A 178 -5.93 17.63 1.73
CA SER A 178 -6.40 17.99 0.40
C SER A 178 -5.53 19.13 -0.14
N THR A 179 -4.92 18.95 -1.31
CA THR A 179 -4.36 20.07 -2.10
C THR A 179 -5.25 20.26 -3.32
N SER A 180 -5.93 21.42 -3.40
CA SER A 180 -6.80 21.74 -4.52
C SER A 180 -6.01 22.45 -5.63
N TYR A 181 -5.73 21.74 -6.72
CA TYR A 181 -5.52 22.37 -8.03
C TYR A 181 -6.52 21.79 -9.04
N HIS A 182 -6.69 22.46 -10.18
CA HIS A 182 -7.91 22.49 -11.02
C HIS A 182 -8.37 21.19 -11.73
N SER A 183 -7.92 20.02 -11.25
CA SER A 183 -8.49 18.71 -11.56
C SER A 183 -8.71 17.98 -10.24
N GLY A 184 -9.95 17.93 -9.77
CA GLY A 184 -10.29 17.52 -8.41
C GLY A 184 -9.84 16.10 -8.05
N SER A 185 -8.71 16.00 -7.36
CA SER A 185 -8.47 15.22 -6.12
C SER A 185 -6.96 15.04 -5.94
N ILE A 186 -6.35 15.74 -4.98
CA ILE A 186 -5.06 15.30 -4.43
C ILE A 186 -5.27 15.14 -2.93
N TYR A 187 -5.28 13.88 -2.48
CA TYR A 187 -5.39 13.48 -1.08
C TYR A 187 -4.03 12.97 -0.61
N ASP A 188 -3.09 13.86 -0.30
CA ASP A 188 -1.81 13.43 0.27
C ASP A 188 -2.07 12.73 1.62
N VAL A 189 -1.81 11.42 1.69
CA VAL A 189 -1.96 10.62 2.91
C VAL A 189 -0.57 10.38 3.49
N ARG A 190 -0.40 10.82 4.74
CA ARG A 190 0.84 10.66 5.48
C ARG A 190 0.65 9.76 6.68
N LEU A 191 1.53 8.78 6.82
CA LEU A 191 1.75 8.08 8.08
C LEU A 191 2.72 8.88 8.94
N HIS A 192 2.48 8.84 10.24
CA HIS A 192 3.48 9.24 11.21
C HIS A 192 4.54 8.12 11.34
N ASP A 193 5.83 8.46 11.44
CA ASP A 193 6.93 7.47 11.44
C ASP A 193 6.69 6.31 12.41
N LEU A 194 6.36 6.62 13.67
CA LEU A 194 6.10 5.57 14.66
C LEU A 194 4.83 4.74 14.42
N ILE A 195 3.84 5.28 13.69
CA ILE A 195 2.65 4.51 13.28
C ILE A 195 3.02 3.56 12.13
N GLU A 196 3.86 4.03 11.19
CA GLU A 196 4.45 3.20 10.13
C GLU A 196 5.26 2.05 10.74
N ASP A 197 6.15 2.35 11.69
CA ASP A 197 6.95 1.36 12.40
C ASP A 197 6.09 0.36 13.18
N MET A 198 4.97 0.84 13.77
CA MET A 198 4.00 -0.05 14.42
C MET A 198 3.38 -1.03 13.42
N GLY A 199 2.97 -0.57 12.23
CA GLY A 199 2.42 -1.44 11.19
C GLY A 199 3.43 -2.48 10.69
N LYS A 200 4.67 -2.05 10.45
CA LYS A 200 5.79 -2.96 10.11
C LYS A 200 6.04 -3.99 11.21
N GLU A 201 6.00 -3.58 12.47
CA GLU A 201 6.16 -4.50 13.61
C GLU A 201 5.02 -5.51 13.72
N VAL A 202 3.78 -5.13 13.40
CA VAL A 202 2.65 -6.09 13.32
C VAL A 202 2.97 -7.21 12.32
N VAL A 203 3.42 -6.85 11.11
CA VAL A 203 3.78 -7.84 10.08
C VAL A 203 5.02 -8.65 10.49
N ARG A 204 6.02 -8.02 11.11
CA ARG A 204 7.21 -8.72 11.63
C ARG A 204 6.86 -9.77 12.67
N GLN A 205 5.82 -9.54 13.49
CA GLN A 205 5.39 -10.46 14.54
C GLN A 205 4.69 -11.71 14.02
N GLU A 206 4.14 -11.69 12.80
CA GLU A 206 3.60 -12.89 12.14
C GLU A 206 4.67 -13.98 12.05
N SER A 207 5.90 -13.58 11.69
CA SER A 207 7.07 -14.45 11.73
C SER A 207 8.36 -13.65 11.97
N PRO A 208 8.84 -13.59 13.23
CA PRO A 208 10.02 -12.80 13.58
C PRO A 208 11.31 -13.26 12.91
N LYS A 209 11.45 -14.58 12.68
CA LYS A 209 12.70 -15.21 12.21
C LYS A 209 12.69 -15.55 10.73
N GLU A 210 11.51 -15.78 10.16
CA GLU A 210 11.36 -16.22 8.77
C GLU A 210 10.56 -15.18 7.99
N PRO A 211 11.20 -14.18 7.34
CA PRO A 211 10.51 -13.09 6.68
C PRO A 211 9.49 -13.53 5.64
N GLY A 212 9.72 -14.62 4.91
CA GLY A 212 8.77 -15.08 3.89
C GLY A 212 7.55 -15.83 4.44
N GLU A 213 7.44 -16.02 5.75
CA GLU A 213 6.19 -16.43 6.42
C GLU A 213 5.33 -15.22 6.83
N ARG A 214 5.80 -14.00 6.57
CA ARG A 214 5.05 -12.76 6.79
C ARG A 214 4.16 -12.45 5.59
N SER A 215 3.11 -11.69 5.83
CA SER A 215 2.12 -11.28 4.84
C SER A 215 2.58 -10.12 3.95
N ARG A 216 3.57 -9.33 4.38
CA ARG A 216 4.24 -8.29 3.57
C ARG A 216 5.74 -8.24 3.85
N LEU A 217 6.49 -7.76 2.86
CA LEU A 217 7.92 -7.44 2.98
C LEU A 217 8.15 -5.99 2.56
N TRP A 218 9.01 -5.28 3.29
CA TRP A 218 9.41 -3.90 3.00
C TRP A 218 10.92 -3.68 3.08
N CYS A 219 11.65 -4.63 3.68
CA CYS A 219 13.10 -4.55 3.84
C CYS A 219 13.80 -5.20 2.65
N GLN A 220 14.74 -4.49 2.03
CA GLN A 220 15.50 -4.98 0.88
C GLN A 220 16.21 -6.31 1.16
N ASP A 221 16.85 -6.44 2.32
CA ASP A 221 17.57 -7.66 2.69
C ASP A 221 16.62 -8.86 2.82
N ASP A 222 15.46 -8.66 3.44
CA ASP A 222 14.44 -9.70 3.58
C ASP A 222 13.89 -10.10 2.20
N ILE A 223 13.57 -9.13 1.33
CA ILE A 223 13.10 -9.36 -0.04
C ILE A 223 14.12 -10.19 -0.83
N VAL A 224 15.39 -9.77 -0.82
CA VAL A 224 16.45 -10.47 -1.57
C VAL A 224 16.67 -11.88 -1.04
N ASN A 225 16.62 -12.07 0.28
CA ASN A 225 16.78 -13.40 0.89
C ASN A 225 15.60 -14.31 0.57
N VAL A 226 14.36 -13.81 0.67
CA VAL A 226 13.14 -14.55 0.33
C VAL A 226 13.14 -14.94 -1.15
N LEU A 227 13.50 -14.02 -2.04
CA LEU A 227 13.55 -14.32 -3.47
C LEU A 227 14.66 -15.32 -3.86
N LYS A 228 15.73 -15.44 -3.06
CA LYS A 228 16.80 -16.45 -3.27
C LYS A 228 16.44 -17.83 -2.72
N GLU A 229 15.75 -17.91 -1.58
CA GLU A 229 15.46 -19.17 -0.87
C GLU A 229 14.07 -19.76 -1.17
N ASN A 230 13.42 -19.31 -2.26
CA ASN A 230 12.00 -19.45 -2.66
C ASN A 230 11.24 -20.75 -2.28
N THR A 231 11.92 -21.87 -2.06
CA THR A 231 11.41 -23.19 -1.63
C THR A 231 10.66 -23.27 -0.28
N LYS A 232 10.76 -22.28 0.62
CA LYS A 232 10.20 -22.37 1.98
C LYS A 232 8.86 -21.66 2.18
N PHE A 233 8.40 -20.84 1.24
CA PHE A 233 7.35 -19.82 1.50
C PHE A 233 5.96 -20.29 1.12
N GLN A 234 5.51 -21.38 1.74
CA GLN A 234 4.22 -22.00 1.43
C GLN A 234 3.04 -21.17 1.95
N ASN A 235 3.20 -20.27 2.92
CA ASN A 235 2.05 -19.54 3.47
C ASN A 235 1.88 -18.13 2.89
N MET A 236 2.82 -17.65 2.07
CA MET A 236 2.77 -16.29 1.54
C MET A 236 1.67 -16.14 0.49
N LYS A 237 0.69 -15.27 0.78
CA LYS A 237 -0.44 -14.92 -0.10
C LYS A 237 -0.26 -13.59 -0.82
N VAL A 238 0.49 -12.66 -0.25
CA VAL A 238 0.72 -11.33 -0.83
C VAL A 238 2.21 -11.05 -0.83
N LEU A 239 2.73 -10.61 -1.98
CA LEU A 239 4.10 -10.15 -2.12
C LEU A 239 4.07 -8.82 -2.89
N THR A 240 4.53 -7.76 -2.23
CA THR A 240 4.64 -6.44 -2.84
C THR A 240 6.10 -6.03 -2.83
N LEU A 241 6.64 -5.77 -4.01
CA LEU A 241 8.02 -5.31 -4.24
C LEU A 241 8.04 -3.91 -4.87
N ASP A 242 6.94 -3.17 -4.74
CA ASP A 242 6.74 -1.90 -5.42
C ASP A 242 7.86 -0.91 -5.09
N LYS A 243 8.27 -0.12 -6.09
CA LYS A 243 9.28 0.94 -6.01
C LYS A 243 10.64 0.46 -5.51
N CYS A 244 10.94 -0.83 -5.65
CA CYS A 244 12.26 -1.35 -5.29
C CYS A 244 13.33 -0.81 -6.27
N GLU A 245 14.03 0.26 -5.85
CA GLU A 245 14.99 1.01 -6.69
C GLU A 245 16.20 0.19 -7.15
N TYR A 246 16.43 -0.98 -6.54
CA TYR A 246 17.55 -1.86 -6.84
C TYR A 246 17.13 -3.13 -7.59
N LEU A 247 15.82 -3.36 -7.76
CA LEU A 247 15.30 -4.57 -8.39
C LEU A 247 15.49 -4.49 -9.90
N THR A 248 16.46 -5.24 -10.43
CA THR A 248 16.76 -5.31 -11.87
C THR A 248 16.17 -6.54 -12.54
N HIS A 249 15.89 -7.58 -11.76
CA HIS A 249 15.29 -8.82 -12.22
C HIS A 249 14.42 -9.44 -11.12
N ILE A 250 13.28 -10.03 -11.49
CA ILE A 250 12.55 -10.95 -10.63
C ILE A 250 13.15 -12.35 -10.83
N PRO A 251 13.71 -12.99 -9.80
CA PRO A 251 14.29 -14.33 -9.92
C PRO A 251 13.19 -15.41 -9.94
N ASP A 252 13.60 -16.68 -9.87
CA ASP A 252 12.65 -17.77 -9.77
C ASP A 252 11.73 -17.62 -8.56
N VAL A 253 10.43 -17.66 -8.79
CA VAL A 253 9.36 -17.58 -7.78
C VAL A 253 8.51 -18.86 -7.77
N SER A 254 9.01 -19.96 -8.34
CA SER A 254 8.31 -21.25 -8.41
C SER A 254 7.88 -21.80 -7.05
N GLY A 255 8.56 -21.42 -5.96
CA GLY A 255 8.16 -21.81 -4.60
C GLY A 255 6.98 -21.01 -4.01
N LEU A 256 6.53 -19.92 -4.64
CA LEU A 256 5.44 -19.06 -4.14
C LEU A 256 4.05 -19.55 -4.59
N GLN A 257 3.78 -20.85 -4.51
CA GLN A 257 2.58 -21.48 -5.11
C GLN A 257 1.25 -21.04 -4.49
N ASN A 258 1.28 -20.45 -3.28
CA ASN A 258 0.10 -19.95 -2.57
C ASN A 258 -0.11 -18.44 -2.69
N LEU A 259 0.68 -17.77 -3.54
CA LEU A 259 0.59 -16.35 -3.77
C LEU A 259 -0.71 -16.01 -4.51
N GLU A 260 -1.51 -15.13 -3.90
CA GLU A 260 -2.79 -14.61 -4.40
C GLU A 260 -2.61 -13.19 -4.98
N LYS A 261 -1.69 -12.38 -4.46
CA LYS A 261 -1.37 -11.04 -4.99
C LYS A 261 0.14 -10.86 -5.14
N PHE A 262 0.59 -10.42 -6.32
CA PHE A 262 1.98 -10.07 -6.57
C PHE A 262 2.07 -8.72 -7.27
N SER A 263 2.63 -7.73 -6.59
CA SER A 263 2.91 -6.42 -7.16
C SER A 263 4.41 -6.13 -7.14
N PHE A 264 4.91 -5.53 -8.22
CA PHE A 264 6.25 -4.95 -8.31
C PHE A 264 6.21 -3.64 -9.10
N ALA A 265 5.13 -2.88 -8.93
CA ALA A 265 4.86 -1.61 -9.58
C ALA A 265 6.00 -0.59 -9.32
N TYR A 266 6.25 0.28 -10.29
CA TYR A 266 7.26 1.34 -10.26
C TYR A 266 8.68 0.86 -9.93
N CYS A 267 9.00 -0.42 -10.16
CA CYS A 267 10.39 -0.87 -10.18
C CYS A 267 11.09 -0.36 -11.45
N ARG A 268 11.47 0.93 -11.47
CA ARG A 268 12.00 1.65 -12.64
C ARG A 268 13.34 1.10 -13.16
N LYS A 269 14.02 0.25 -12.40
CA LYS A 269 15.24 -0.45 -12.83
C LYS A 269 14.99 -1.91 -13.26
N LEU A 270 13.76 -2.41 -13.18
CA LEU A 270 13.41 -3.80 -13.51
C LEU A 270 13.45 -4.01 -15.03
N ILE A 271 14.22 -5.01 -15.48
CA ILE A 271 14.45 -5.31 -16.89
C ILE A 271 13.88 -6.67 -17.28
N THR A 272 14.00 -7.67 -16.40
CA THR A 272 13.62 -9.06 -16.69
C THR A 272 12.83 -9.71 -15.56
N ILE A 273 11.97 -10.65 -15.92
CA ILE A 273 11.14 -11.40 -14.98
C ILE A 273 11.28 -12.89 -15.32
N HIS A 274 11.53 -13.73 -14.32
CA HIS A 274 11.61 -15.17 -14.52
C HIS A 274 10.26 -15.78 -14.92
N ASN A 275 10.27 -16.80 -15.78
CA ASN A 275 9.07 -17.43 -16.34
C ASN A 275 8.19 -18.14 -15.28
N SER A 276 8.73 -18.43 -14.10
CA SER A 276 7.98 -19.05 -12.99
C SER A 276 6.75 -18.23 -12.58
N ILE A 277 6.78 -16.90 -12.76
CA ILE A 277 5.63 -16.05 -12.41
C ILE A 277 4.36 -16.46 -13.15
N GLY A 278 4.50 -16.95 -14.38
CA GLY A 278 3.39 -17.40 -15.22
C GLY A 278 2.76 -18.72 -14.79
N HIS A 279 3.28 -19.37 -13.74
CA HIS A 279 2.82 -20.67 -13.25
C HIS A 279 2.25 -20.60 -11.82
N LEU A 280 2.02 -19.38 -11.29
CA LEU A 280 1.44 -19.17 -9.96
C LEU A 280 -0.08 -19.30 -10.01
N ASN A 281 -0.59 -20.54 -10.02
CA ASN A 281 -1.99 -20.83 -10.33
C ASN A 281 -3.03 -20.22 -9.36
N LYS A 282 -2.62 -19.82 -8.16
CA LYS A 282 -3.47 -19.14 -7.18
C LYS A 282 -3.44 -17.62 -7.28
N LEU A 283 -2.62 -17.07 -8.18
CA LEU A 283 -2.46 -15.63 -8.32
C LEU A 283 -3.74 -15.03 -8.90
N GLU A 284 -4.37 -14.18 -8.12
CA GLU A 284 -5.58 -13.44 -8.45
C GLU A 284 -5.26 -12.04 -8.97
N ARG A 285 -4.15 -11.43 -8.53
CA ARG A 285 -3.75 -10.08 -8.94
C ARG A 285 -2.26 -10.01 -9.24
N LEU A 286 -1.92 -9.43 -10.39
CA LEU A 286 -0.55 -9.23 -10.84
C LEU A 286 -0.37 -7.80 -11.37
N SER A 287 0.48 -7.02 -10.72
CA SER A 287 0.81 -5.66 -11.16
C SER A 287 2.30 -5.47 -11.41
N ALA A 288 2.62 -4.98 -12.61
CA ALA A 288 3.92 -4.48 -13.02
C ALA A 288 3.85 -2.99 -13.41
N TYR A 289 2.79 -2.29 -12.99
CA TYR A 289 2.51 -0.90 -13.37
C TYR A 289 3.77 -0.04 -13.27
N GLY A 290 4.07 0.80 -14.27
CA GLY A 290 5.15 1.78 -14.17
C GLY A 290 6.57 1.20 -14.19
N CYS A 291 6.74 -0.09 -14.51
CA CYS A 291 8.06 -0.69 -14.77
C CYS A 291 8.62 -0.23 -16.13
N SER A 292 9.06 1.02 -16.21
CA SER A 292 9.40 1.70 -17.48
C SER A 292 10.53 1.05 -18.29
N LYS A 293 11.41 0.25 -17.68
CA LYS A 293 12.49 -0.49 -18.36
C LYS A 293 12.15 -1.94 -18.72
N LEU A 294 10.94 -2.40 -18.41
CA LEU A 294 10.54 -3.77 -18.66
C LEU A 294 10.23 -3.98 -20.15
N GLU A 295 11.12 -4.69 -20.85
CA GLU A 295 10.98 -4.88 -22.30
C GLU A 295 10.07 -6.06 -22.68
N ARG A 296 10.00 -7.07 -21.82
CA ARG A 296 9.30 -8.33 -22.07
C ARG A 296 8.65 -8.86 -20.81
N PHE A 297 7.45 -9.39 -20.96
CA PHE A 297 6.74 -10.10 -19.90
C PHE A 297 6.72 -11.61 -20.20
N PRO A 298 6.96 -12.48 -19.21
CA PRO A 298 6.92 -13.92 -19.40
C PRO A 298 5.52 -14.43 -19.81
N PRO A 299 5.40 -15.61 -20.45
CA PRO A 299 4.12 -16.21 -20.76
C PRO A 299 3.28 -16.46 -19.50
N LEU A 300 1.95 -16.29 -19.59
CA LEU A 300 1.04 -16.38 -18.46
C LEU A 300 0.10 -17.58 -18.56
N GLY A 301 0.24 -18.53 -17.63
CA GLY A 301 -0.66 -19.66 -17.40
C GLY A 301 -1.45 -19.50 -16.10
N LEU A 302 -1.98 -18.30 -15.83
CA LEU A 302 -2.59 -17.92 -14.56
C LEU A 302 -4.13 -18.04 -14.62
N ALA A 303 -4.66 -19.23 -14.33
CA ALA A 303 -6.09 -19.50 -14.46
C ALA A 303 -6.98 -18.73 -13.47
N SER A 304 -6.46 -18.44 -12.27
CA SER A 304 -7.19 -17.72 -11.21
C SER A 304 -7.08 -16.20 -11.29
N LEU A 305 -6.34 -15.68 -12.28
CA LEU A 305 -6.05 -14.25 -12.37
C LEU A 305 -7.34 -13.46 -12.65
N ASN A 306 -7.65 -12.53 -11.76
CA ASN A 306 -8.77 -11.61 -11.84
C ASN A 306 -8.33 -10.26 -12.41
N GLU A 307 -7.10 -9.84 -12.11
CA GLU A 307 -6.58 -8.50 -12.43
C GLU A 307 -5.14 -8.58 -12.93
N LEU A 308 -4.88 -7.95 -14.08
CA LEU A 308 -3.54 -7.81 -14.66
C LEU A 308 -3.29 -6.35 -15.02
N ASP A 309 -2.30 -5.73 -14.39
CA ASP A 309 -1.91 -4.35 -14.71
C ASP A 309 -0.45 -4.26 -15.17
N LEU A 310 -0.28 -3.89 -16.43
CA LEU A 310 1.01 -3.64 -17.09
C LEU A 310 1.11 -2.19 -17.58
N SER A 311 0.22 -1.30 -17.11
CA SER A 311 0.17 0.08 -17.55
C SER A 311 1.47 0.82 -17.22
N PHE A 312 1.81 1.87 -17.96
CA PHE A 312 3.04 2.67 -17.81
C PHE A 312 4.35 1.87 -17.93
N CYS A 313 4.28 0.65 -18.49
CA CYS A 313 5.46 -0.10 -18.94
C CYS A 313 5.87 0.38 -20.33
N GLU A 314 6.44 1.59 -20.42
CA GLU A 314 6.74 2.27 -21.69
C GLU A 314 7.60 1.42 -22.65
N SER A 315 8.52 0.61 -22.12
CA SER A 315 9.40 -0.26 -22.92
C SER A 315 8.76 -1.60 -23.34
N LEU A 316 7.56 -1.94 -22.84
CA LEU A 316 6.91 -3.22 -23.09
C LEU A 316 6.26 -3.23 -24.48
N LYS A 317 6.82 -4.03 -25.39
CA LYS A 317 6.43 -4.03 -26.82
C LYS A 317 5.36 -5.06 -27.20
N ASN A 318 5.22 -6.11 -26.41
CA ASN A 318 4.33 -7.22 -26.70
C ASN A 318 3.55 -7.60 -25.45
N PHE A 319 2.25 -7.85 -25.63
CA PHE A 319 1.45 -8.46 -24.58
C PHE A 319 1.95 -9.89 -24.29
N PRO A 320 1.97 -10.34 -23.02
CA PRO A 320 2.40 -11.68 -22.67
C PRO A 320 1.57 -12.78 -23.35
N LYS A 321 2.24 -13.81 -23.85
CA LYS A 321 1.56 -14.98 -24.41
C LYS A 321 0.73 -15.68 -23.33
N LEU A 322 -0.57 -15.87 -23.58
CA LEU A 322 -1.44 -16.65 -22.69
C LEU A 322 -1.25 -18.15 -22.95
N LEU A 323 -0.99 -18.93 -21.89
CA LEU A 323 -0.78 -20.37 -21.93
C LEU A 323 -2.03 -21.17 -21.53
N CYS A 324 -3.01 -20.52 -20.90
CA CYS A 324 -4.29 -21.11 -20.52
C CYS A 324 -5.44 -20.17 -20.84
N LYS A 325 -6.68 -20.68 -20.77
CA LYS A 325 -7.87 -19.82 -20.78
C LYS A 325 -7.96 -19.11 -19.43
N MET A 326 -7.91 -17.78 -19.43
CA MET A 326 -8.08 -16.96 -18.23
C MET A 326 -9.57 -16.77 -18.00
N THR A 327 -10.22 -17.70 -17.30
CA THR A 327 -11.67 -17.68 -17.11
C THR A 327 -12.15 -16.68 -16.07
N ASN A 328 -11.26 -16.21 -15.18
CA ASN A 328 -11.64 -15.32 -14.08
C ASN A 328 -11.18 -13.87 -14.30
N ILE A 329 -10.48 -13.57 -15.39
CA ILE A 329 -9.93 -12.23 -15.61
C ILE A 329 -11.07 -11.25 -15.85
N LYS A 330 -11.10 -10.20 -15.01
CA LYS A 330 -12.09 -9.13 -15.04
C LYS A 330 -11.48 -7.83 -15.50
N GLU A 331 -10.23 -7.58 -15.15
CA GLU A 331 -9.59 -6.28 -15.38
C GLU A 331 -8.22 -6.46 -16.03
N ILE A 332 -8.00 -5.76 -17.15
CA ILE A 332 -6.70 -5.67 -17.82
C ILE A 332 -6.35 -4.20 -18.08
N GLY A 333 -5.21 -3.77 -17.53
CA GLY A 333 -4.60 -2.46 -17.80
C GLY A 333 -3.32 -2.59 -18.62
N ILE A 334 -3.25 -1.91 -19.76
CA ILE A 334 -2.03 -1.84 -20.58
C ILE A 334 -1.79 -0.42 -21.13
N SER A 335 -2.34 0.60 -20.48
CA SER A 335 -2.23 2.00 -20.89
C SER A 335 -0.77 2.48 -20.82
N TYR A 336 -0.36 3.42 -21.66
CA TYR A 336 1.00 3.95 -21.70
C TYR A 336 2.07 2.84 -21.89
N THR A 337 1.80 1.91 -22.80
CA THR A 337 2.73 0.84 -23.20
C THR A 337 3.08 0.94 -24.69
N SER A 338 4.17 0.29 -25.10
CA SER A 338 4.52 0.14 -26.53
C SER A 338 3.86 -1.10 -27.18
N ILE A 339 2.79 -1.63 -26.60
CA ILE A 339 2.12 -2.85 -27.11
C ILE A 339 1.34 -2.51 -28.39
N GLY A 340 1.86 -2.98 -29.53
CA GLY A 340 1.27 -2.70 -30.83
C GLY A 340 0.21 -3.71 -31.30
N GLU A 341 0.11 -4.88 -30.67
CA GLU A 341 -0.85 -5.93 -31.05
C GLU A 341 -1.36 -6.70 -29.83
N LEU A 342 -2.69 -6.87 -29.76
CA LEU A 342 -3.33 -7.76 -28.78
C LEU A 342 -3.41 -9.19 -29.34
N PRO A 343 -3.06 -10.24 -28.57
CA PRO A 343 -3.09 -11.60 -29.06
C PRO A 343 -4.53 -12.10 -29.28
N SER A 344 -4.70 -13.04 -30.22
CA SER A 344 -6.00 -13.64 -30.56
C SER A 344 -6.72 -14.30 -29.38
N SER A 345 -5.99 -14.67 -28.32
CA SER A 345 -6.55 -15.17 -27.07
C SER A 345 -7.46 -14.17 -26.35
N PHE A 346 -7.35 -12.86 -26.60
CA PHE A 346 -8.27 -11.85 -26.05
C PHE A 346 -9.73 -12.10 -26.45
N GLN A 347 -9.96 -12.74 -27.60
CA GLN A 347 -11.30 -13.11 -28.07
C GLN A 347 -11.99 -14.15 -27.17
N ASN A 348 -11.26 -14.78 -26.24
CA ASN A 348 -11.78 -15.82 -25.35
C ASN A 348 -11.91 -15.36 -23.88
N LEU A 349 -11.70 -14.06 -23.59
CA LEU A 349 -11.81 -13.47 -22.27
C LEU A 349 -13.25 -13.05 -21.97
N ASN A 350 -14.12 -14.04 -21.78
CA ASN A 350 -15.57 -13.82 -21.69
C ASN A 350 -16.00 -13.02 -20.45
N GLU A 351 -15.26 -13.17 -19.34
CA GLU A 351 -15.54 -12.52 -18.05
C GLU A 351 -14.87 -11.14 -17.89
N LEU A 352 -14.22 -10.63 -18.93
CA LEU A 352 -13.55 -9.33 -18.87
C LEU A 352 -14.58 -8.22 -18.71
N ASP A 353 -14.56 -7.53 -17.57
CA ASP A 353 -15.45 -6.44 -17.19
C ASP A 353 -14.86 -5.07 -17.59
N GLU A 354 -13.54 -4.90 -17.43
CA GLU A 354 -12.82 -3.66 -17.72
C GLU A 354 -11.54 -3.90 -18.54
N LEU A 355 -11.39 -3.08 -19.59
CA LEU A 355 -10.17 -3.03 -20.39
C LEU A 355 -9.73 -1.56 -20.53
N SER A 356 -8.52 -1.26 -20.06
CA SER A 356 -7.91 0.07 -20.17
C SER A 356 -6.74 0.04 -21.13
N VAL A 357 -6.89 0.79 -22.23
CA VAL A 357 -5.89 0.93 -23.28
C VAL A 357 -5.84 2.39 -23.70
N VAL A 358 -4.95 3.15 -23.09
CA VAL A 358 -4.77 4.58 -23.36
C VAL A 358 -3.35 4.83 -23.84
N GLU A 359 -3.17 5.66 -24.86
CA GLU A 359 -1.84 6.10 -25.35
C GLU A 359 -0.86 4.96 -25.70
N CYS A 360 -1.35 3.90 -26.37
CA CYS A 360 -0.51 2.76 -26.79
C CYS A 360 0.02 2.85 -28.24
N GLY A 361 -0.08 4.01 -28.89
CA GLY A 361 0.30 4.20 -30.29
C GLY A 361 -0.65 3.51 -31.29
N MET A 362 -0.11 2.91 -32.37
CA MET A 362 -0.89 2.13 -33.34
C MET A 362 -1.20 0.74 -32.77
N MET A 363 -2.41 0.55 -32.27
CA MET A 363 -2.87 -0.74 -31.75
C MET A 363 -3.59 -1.56 -32.82
N ARG A 364 -3.14 -2.80 -33.01
CA ARG A 364 -3.81 -3.80 -33.85
C ARG A 364 -4.56 -4.80 -32.98
N PHE A 365 -5.83 -5.01 -33.33
CA PHE A 365 -6.64 -6.08 -32.73
C PHE A 365 -6.44 -7.38 -33.51
N PRO A 366 -6.59 -8.55 -32.85
CA PRO A 366 -6.38 -9.82 -33.51
C PRO A 366 -7.39 -10.03 -34.63
N LYS A 367 -6.90 -10.40 -35.83
CA LYS A 367 -7.76 -10.66 -36.99
C LYS A 367 -8.82 -11.71 -36.65
N GLN A 368 -10.04 -11.49 -37.15
CA GLN A 368 -11.13 -12.44 -37.01
C GLN A 368 -10.75 -13.72 -37.79
N ASN A 369 -10.71 -14.85 -37.11
CA ASN A 369 -10.47 -16.14 -37.77
C ASN A 369 -11.80 -16.67 -38.31
N ASP A 370 -11.82 -17.22 -39.53
CA ASP A 370 -13.02 -17.64 -40.27
C ASP A 370 -13.89 -18.72 -39.56
N GLN A 371 -13.42 -19.29 -38.44
CA GLN A 371 -14.17 -20.26 -37.63
C GLN A 371 -15.11 -19.63 -36.59
N MET A 372 -15.17 -18.30 -36.49
CA MET A 372 -15.82 -17.59 -35.37
C MET A 372 -17.16 -16.92 -35.74
N TYR A 373 -18.12 -17.75 -36.19
CA TYR A 373 -19.54 -17.39 -36.25
C TYR A 373 -20.27 -17.60 -34.91
N SER A 374 -19.59 -18.11 -33.88
CA SER A 374 -20.18 -18.17 -32.54
C SER A 374 -20.05 -16.81 -31.87
N ILE A 375 -21.21 -16.26 -31.58
CA ILE A 375 -21.50 -15.10 -30.74
C ILE A 375 -20.64 -15.16 -29.46
N VAL A 376 -19.55 -14.39 -29.40
CA VAL A 376 -18.83 -14.11 -28.15
C VAL A 376 -19.12 -12.67 -27.82
N PHE A 377 -20.15 -12.45 -27.00
CA PHE A 377 -20.33 -11.17 -26.32
C PHE A 377 -19.31 -11.13 -25.19
N SER A 378 -18.49 -10.09 -25.12
CA SER A 378 -17.73 -9.81 -23.91
C SER A 378 -18.69 -9.25 -22.85
N ASN A 379 -18.49 -9.62 -21.59
CA ASN A 379 -19.16 -8.97 -20.46
C ASN A 379 -18.64 -7.54 -20.18
N LEU A 380 -17.82 -7.00 -21.07
CA LEU A 380 -17.15 -5.72 -20.96
C LEU A 380 -18.14 -4.59 -20.67
N ARG A 381 -18.01 -4.01 -19.49
CA ARG A 381 -18.82 -2.89 -19.00
C ARG A 381 -18.11 -1.57 -19.20
N LYS A 382 -16.77 -1.58 -19.10
CA LYS A 382 -15.94 -0.38 -19.21
C LYS A 382 -14.81 -0.61 -20.19
N LEU A 383 -14.73 0.27 -21.18
CA LEU A 383 -13.66 0.30 -22.15
C LEU A 383 -13.12 1.71 -22.24
N SER A 384 -11.88 1.89 -21.80
CA SER A 384 -11.18 3.16 -21.91
C SER A 384 -10.21 3.07 -23.07
N LEU A 385 -10.57 3.75 -24.17
CA LEU A 385 -9.73 3.92 -25.35
C LEU A 385 -9.62 5.40 -25.68
N SER A 386 -8.45 5.95 -25.42
CA SER A 386 -8.07 7.28 -25.84
C SER A 386 -6.68 7.24 -26.44
N ASP A 387 -6.48 8.05 -27.49
CA ASP A 387 -5.18 8.22 -28.15
C ASP A 387 -4.54 6.92 -28.66
N CYS A 388 -5.38 5.92 -28.95
CA CYS A 388 -5.01 4.69 -29.66
C CYS A 388 -5.39 4.85 -31.13
N ASN A 389 -4.41 4.75 -32.01
CA ASN A 389 -4.66 4.88 -33.45
C ASN A 389 -5.14 3.53 -33.99
N LEU A 390 -6.47 3.32 -33.93
CA LEU A 390 -7.14 2.09 -34.35
C LEU A 390 -7.18 2.00 -35.88
N SER A 391 -6.86 0.83 -36.45
CA SER A 391 -7.09 0.58 -37.87
C SER A 391 -8.57 0.27 -38.15
N ASP A 392 -9.04 0.58 -39.36
CA ASP A 392 -10.43 0.28 -39.80
C ASP A 392 -10.78 -1.22 -39.67
N GLU A 393 -9.78 -2.11 -39.75
CA GLU A 393 -9.91 -3.56 -39.56
C GLU A 393 -10.39 -3.94 -38.14
N CYS A 394 -10.28 -3.03 -37.16
CA CYS A 394 -10.64 -3.28 -35.76
C CYS A 394 -12.11 -2.98 -35.45
N LEU A 395 -12.82 -2.20 -36.29
CA LEU A 395 -14.20 -1.74 -36.03
C LEU A 395 -15.21 -2.88 -35.78
N PRO A 396 -15.21 -4.01 -36.52
CA PRO A 396 -16.16 -5.09 -36.28
C PRO A 396 -15.95 -5.82 -34.94
N ILE A 397 -14.69 -5.91 -34.50
CA ILE A 397 -14.32 -6.50 -33.20
C ILE A 397 -14.76 -5.54 -32.09
N PHE A 398 -14.53 -4.25 -32.32
CA PHE A 398 -14.92 -3.18 -31.41
C PHE A 398 -16.42 -3.18 -31.10
N LEU A 399 -17.24 -3.23 -32.15
CA LEU A 399 -18.70 -3.26 -32.03
C LEU A 399 -19.21 -4.50 -31.29
N LYS A 400 -18.49 -5.64 -31.36
CA LYS A 400 -18.82 -6.85 -30.60
C LYS A 400 -18.46 -6.74 -29.12
N TRP A 401 -17.38 -6.04 -28.80
CA TRP A 401 -16.98 -5.82 -27.42
C TRP A 401 -17.83 -4.76 -26.71
N CYS A 402 -18.29 -3.75 -27.45
CA CYS A 402 -19.04 -2.61 -26.91
C CYS A 402 -20.54 -2.84 -26.77
N VAL A 403 -21.07 -4.03 -27.07
CA VAL A 403 -22.53 -4.30 -27.08
C VAL A 403 -23.19 -4.00 -25.72
N ASN A 404 -22.44 -4.10 -24.62
CA ASN A 404 -22.92 -3.89 -23.25
C ASN A 404 -22.41 -2.59 -22.60
N ILE A 405 -21.73 -1.71 -23.34
CA ILE A 405 -21.19 -0.44 -22.81
C ILE A 405 -22.28 0.63 -22.89
N GLY A 406 -22.76 1.06 -21.73
CA GLY A 406 -23.83 2.06 -21.57
C GLY A 406 -23.32 3.48 -21.37
#